data_AF-B4QDK0-F1
#
_entry.id   AF-B4QDK0-F1
#
_cell.length_a   1.000
_cell.length_b   1.000
_cell.length_c   1.000
_cell.angle_alpha   90.00
_cell.angle_beta   90.00
_cell.angle_gamma   90.00
#
_symmetry.space_group_name_H-M   'P 1'
#
loop_
_entity.id
_entity.type
_entity.pdbx_description
1 polymer ?
#
loop_
_entity_poly.entity_id
_entity_poly.type
_entity_poly.pdbx_seq_one_letter_code
_entity_poly.pdbx_strand_id
1 'polypeptide(L)'
;MKMAIVLGISQMMFGLGLAAANCVLMKRKADLILVVIPQMVFMLCLFGYLVFLIFYKWLSYGGHKPAPYNAACAPSVLITFINMMLMKKEEPVENCLDYMYPNERMIEFALVGIAFSTIPILLAGKPIYLMRRRRKMEQERERDFKRMRRQTIAEMRSTMRYTDDDNSETSRQKSVDNEEEHEMSEIWIHSGIHTIETVLGSVSHTASYLRLWALSLAHDQLSDVLWHMVLTKGFANTLPLYYGVPVLMAAFFAWAILTVAILVMMEGLSAFLHTLRLHWVEFQSKFFGGAGESFKAFSFPPSNQRS
;
A
#
# COMPACT_ATOMS: atom_id res chain seq x y z
N MET A 1 -11.63 -14.11 7.70
CA MET A 1 -11.49 -13.37 6.42
C MET A 1 -11.75 -11.87 6.56
N LYS A 2 -12.99 -11.42 6.85
CA LYS A 2 -13.36 -9.99 6.91
C LYS A 2 -12.44 -9.14 7.81
N MET A 3 -12.12 -9.62 9.01
CA MET A 3 -11.18 -8.95 9.92
C MET A 3 -9.79 -8.73 9.31
N ALA A 4 -9.27 -9.70 8.54
CA ALA A 4 -7.96 -9.56 7.90
C ALA A 4 -7.95 -8.44 6.85
N ILE A 5 -9.05 -8.27 6.10
CA ILE A 5 -9.22 -7.20 5.12
C ILE A 5 -9.27 -5.83 5.82
N VAL A 6 -10.05 -5.71 6.91
CA VAL A 6 -10.17 -4.48 7.69
C VAL A 6 -8.81 -4.07 8.28
N LEU A 7 -8.10 -5.03 8.90
CA LEU A 7 -6.77 -4.77 9.46
C LEU A 7 -5.76 -4.37 8.38
N GLY A 8 -5.76 -5.06 7.23
CA GLY A 8 -4.87 -4.75 6.12
C GLY A 8 -5.06 -3.34 5.57
N ILE A 9 -6.31 -2.95 5.30
CA ILE A 9 -6.62 -1.61 4.79
C ILE A 9 -6.28 -0.55 5.83
N SER A 10 -6.54 -0.80 7.12
CA SER A 10 -6.16 0.13 8.18
C SER A 10 -4.63 0.33 8.29
N GLN A 11 -3.86 -0.74 8.20
CA GLN A 11 -2.39 -0.68 8.22
C GLN A 11 -1.84 0.03 6.97
N MET A 12 -2.40 -0.22 5.79
CA MET A 12 -2.00 0.45 4.55
C MET A 12 -2.32 1.95 4.59
N MET A 13 -3.50 2.33 5.08
CA MET A 13 -3.88 3.74 5.27
C MET A 13 -2.96 4.45 6.27
N PHE A 14 -2.57 3.76 7.35
CA PHE A 14 -1.57 4.29 8.29
C PHE A 14 -0.21 4.49 7.62
N GLY A 15 0.26 3.54 6.80
CA GLY A 15 1.50 3.67 6.02
C GLY A 15 1.49 4.88 5.07
N LEU A 16 0.38 5.11 4.37
CA LEU A 16 0.20 6.32 3.55
C LEU A 16 0.17 7.61 4.40
N GLY A 17 -0.41 7.55 5.60
CA GLY A 17 -0.38 8.67 6.56
C GLY A 17 1.04 9.05 6.97
N LEU A 18 1.91 8.07 7.18
CA LEU A 18 3.34 8.31 7.45
C LEU A 18 4.06 8.91 6.22
N ALA A 19 3.73 8.45 5.02
CA ALA A 19 4.25 9.05 3.79
C ALA A 19 3.86 10.53 3.66
N ALA A 20 2.62 10.88 4.01
CA ALA A 20 2.15 12.25 4.06
C ALA A 20 2.94 13.08 5.09
N ALA A 21 3.12 12.56 6.30
CA ALA A 21 3.88 13.21 7.36
C ALA A 21 5.35 13.46 6.94
N ASN A 22 5.99 12.50 6.28
CA ASN A 22 7.36 12.66 5.77
C ASN A 22 7.45 13.77 4.71
N CYS A 23 6.46 13.87 3.82
CA CYS A 23 6.43 14.94 2.81
C CYS A 23 6.21 16.33 3.43
N VAL A 24 5.43 16.41 4.50
CA VAL A 24 5.24 17.65 5.28
C VAL A 24 6.55 18.04 5.97
N LEU A 25 7.25 17.09 6.60
CA LEU A 25 8.52 17.33 7.28
C LEU A 25 9.61 17.84 6.32
N MET A 26 9.73 17.24 5.14
CA MET A 26 10.68 17.67 4.10
C MET A 26 10.24 18.92 3.32
N LYS A 27 9.12 19.55 3.68
CA LYS A 27 8.55 20.75 3.02
C LYS A 27 8.30 20.60 1.51
N ARG A 28 8.17 19.38 1.00
CA ARG A 28 7.89 19.09 -0.43
C ARG A 28 6.39 19.05 -0.70
N LYS A 29 5.76 20.23 -0.72
CA LYS A 29 4.29 20.37 -0.91
C LYS A 29 3.78 19.80 -2.24
N ALA A 30 4.62 19.82 -3.29
CA ALA A 30 4.25 19.31 -4.60
C ALA A 30 4.02 17.79 -4.59
N ASP A 31 4.93 17.02 -3.99
CA ASP A 31 4.80 15.57 -3.91
C ASP A 31 3.63 15.15 -3.01
N LEU A 32 3.37 15.91 -1.93
CA LEU A 32 2.20 15.69 -1.07
C LEU A 32 0.89 15.79 -1.87
N ILE A 33 0.71 16.88 -2.63
CA ILE A 33 -0.54 17.15 -3.34
C ILE A 33 -0.70 16.29 -4.60
N LEU A 34 0.38 16.01 -5.32
CA LEU A 34 0.32 15.34 -6.63
C LEU A 34 0.48 13.83 -6.55
N VAL A 35 1.03 13.29 -5.45
CA VAL A 35 1.27 11.84 -5.31
C VAL A 35 0.50 11.27 -4.13
N VAL A 36 0.73 11.79 -2.92
CA VAL A 36 0.18 11.17 -1.69
C VAL A 36 -1.34 11.36 -1.59
N ILE A 37 -1.86 12.56 -1.87
CA ILE A 37 -3.32 12.81 -1.81
C ILE A 37 -4.09 11.95 -2.83
N PRO A 38 -3.74 11.91 -4.13
CA PRO A 38 -4.42 11.04 -5.09
C PRO A 38 -4.37 9.57 -4.70
N GLN A 39 -3.22 9.09 -4.20
CA GLN A 39 -3.07 7.72 -3.73
C GLN A 39 -3.96 7.42 -2.51
N MET A 40 -4.08 8.36 -1.57
CA MET A 40 -4.94 8.23 -0.40
C MET A 40 -6.42 8.24 -0.78
N VAL A 41 -6.83 9.13 -1.69
CA VAL A 41 -8.20 9.20 -2.21
C VAL A 41 -8.55 7.91 -2.95
N PHE A 42 -7.67 7.43 -3.83
CA PHE A 42 -7.87 6.17 -4.55
C PHE A 42 -8.08 4.98 -3.60
N MET A 43 -7.20 4.84 -2.60
CA MET A 43 -7.32 3.78 -1.58
C MET A 43 -8.61 3.88 -0.76
N LEU A 44 -8.99 5.10 -0.38
CA LEU A 44 -10.20 5.34 0.43
C LEU A 44 -11.48 5.08 -0.37
N CYS A 45 -11.54 5.51 -1.63
CA CYS A 45 -12.72 5.32 -2.49
C CYS A 45 -13.00 3.84 -2.78
N LEU A 46 -11.99 3.03 -3.09
CA LEU A 46 -12.23 1.60 -3.40
C LEU A 46 -12.25 0.75 -2.13
N PHE A 47 -11.15 0.73 -1.39
CA PHE A 47 -10.97 -0.18 -0.26
C PHE A 47 -11.56 0.36 1.04
N GLY A 48 -11.56 1.67 1.24
CA GLY A 48 -12.27 2.29 2.37
C GLY A 48 -13.78 2.04 2.30
N TYR A 49 -14.38 2.13 1.10
CA TYR A 49 -15.78 1.77 0.89
C TYR A 49 -16.04 0.27 1.17
N LEU A 50 -15.15 -0.63 0.76
CA LEU A 50 -15.25 -2.05 1.10
C LEU A 50 -15.32 -2.28 2.62
N VAL A 51 -14.47 -1.59 3.40
CA VAL A 51 -14.50 -1.65 4.87
C VAL A 51 -15.81 -1.10 5.43
N PHE A 52 -16.29 0.01 4.89
CA PHE A 52 -17.59 0.58 5.25
C PHE A 52 -18.74 -0.42 5.01
N LEU A 53 -18.78 -1.10 3.87
CA LEU A 53 -19.80 -2.13 3.58
C LEU A 53 -19.74 -3.31 4.55
N ILE A 54 -18.54 -3.72 4.98
CA ILE A 54 -18.38 -4.79 5.99
C ILE A 54 -19.02 -4.39 7.31
N PHE A 55 -18.70 -3.19 7.81
CA PHE A 55 -19.28 -2.67 9.06
C PHE A 55 -20.78 -2.43 8.94
N TYR A 56 -21.23 -1.85 7.82
CA TYR A 56 -22.66 -1.64 7.57
C TYR A 56 -23.42 -2.97 7.57
N LYS A 57 -22.88 -3.99 6.89
CA LYS A 57 -23.50 -5.33 6.88
C LYS A 57 -23.59 -5.93 8.29
N TRP A 58 -22.57 -5.75 9.13
CA TRP A 58 -22.57 -6.23 10.52
C TRP A 58 -23.60 -5.51 11.41
N LEU A 59 -23.91 -4.24 11.14
CA LEU A 59 -24.88 -3.46 11.92
C LEU A 59 -26.34 -3.67 11.44
N SER A 60 -26.52 -3.74 10.13
CA SER A 60 -27.85 -3.71 9.51
C SER A 60 -28.52 -5.08 9.46
N TYR A 61 -27.79 -6.15 9.13
CA TYR A 61 -28.36 -7.49 8.95
C TYR A 61 -28.11 -8.37 10.18
N GLY A 62 -29.14 -9.10 10.62
CA GLY A 62 -29.05 -10.01 11.75
C GLY A 62 -30.08 -11.13 11.67
N GLY A 63 -29.79 -12.28 12.28
CA GLY A 63 -30.67 -13.45 12.25
C GLY A 63 -31.98 -13.29 13.03
N HIS A 64 -32.08 -12.27 13.89
CA HIS A 64 -33.24 -12.02 14.75
C HIS A 64 -34.11 -10.84 14.29
N LYS A 65 -33.81 -10.25 13.13
CA LYS A 65 -34.64 -9.18 12.54
C LYS A 65 -35.65 -9.82 11.58
N PRO A 66 -36.87 -9.26 11.43
CA PRO A 66 -37.82 -9.68 10.40
C PRO A 66 -37.43 -9.14 9.01
N ALA A 67 -38.05 -9.68 7.96
CA ALA A 67 -37.85 -9.21 6.59
C ALA A 67 -38.18 -7.71 6.52
N PRO A 68 -37.37 -6.89 5.83
CA PRO A 68 -36.37 -7.23 4.80
C PRO A 68 -34.90 -7.34 5.27
N TYR A 69 -34.59 -7.19 6.56
CA TYR A 69 -33.20 -7.22 7.08
C TYR A 69 -32.73 -8.62 7.53
N ASN A 70 -33.38 -9.65 7.02
CA ASN A 70 -33.06 -11.05 7.31
C ASN A 70 -31.66 -11.43 6.80
N ALA A 71 -31.04 -12.43 7.43
CA ALA A 71 -29.77 -12.99 6.98
C ALA A 71 -29.82 -13.53 5.53
N ALA A 72 -30.99 -14.02 5.08
CA ALA A 72 -31.21 -14.50 3.72
C ALA A 72 -31.20 -13.37 2.66
N CYS A 73 -31.60 -12.16 3.05
CA CYS A 73 -31.61 -10.99 2.17
C CYS A 73 -30.29 -10.20 2.20
N ALA A 74 -29.24 -10.71 2.87
CA ALA A 74 -28.01 -9.95 3.08
C ALA A 74 -27.04 -10.11 1.89
N PRO A 75 -26.88 -9.09 1.01
CA PRO A 75 -26.08 -9.20 -0.21
C PRO A 75 -24.61 -9.50 0.09
N SER A 76 -23.94 -10.16 -0.85
CA SER A 76 -22.55 -10.55 -0.64
C SER A 76 -21.61 -9.39 -0.99
N VAL A 77 -20.88 -8.89 0.01
CA VAL A 77 -20.02 -7.70 -0.11
C VAL A 77 -19.01 -7.81 -1.27
N LEU A 78 -18.53 -9.03 -1.57
CA LEU A 78 -17.60 -9.28 -2.66
C LEU A 78 -18.27 -9.12 -4.04
N ILE A 79 -19.49 -9.61 -4.23
CA ILE A 79 -20.21 -9.47 -5.50
C ILE A 79 -20.63 -8.01 -5.70
N THR A 80 -21.10 -7.33 -4.65
CA THR A 80 -21.40 -5.89 -4.71
C THR A 80 -20.16 -5.09 -5.12
N PHE A 81 -18.98 -5.41 -4.56
CA PHE A 81 -17.72 -4.77 -4.97
C PHE A 81 -17.32 -5.06 -6.43
N ILE A 82 -17.52 -6.30 -6.92
CA ILE A 82 -17.27 -6.64 -8.32
C ILE A 82 -18.25 -5.90 -9.25
N ASN A 83 -19.53 -5.87 -8.89
CA ASN A 83 -20.58 -5.20 -9.67
C ASN A 83 -20.39 -3.68 -9.70
N MET A 84 -19.85 -3.08 -8.63
CA MET A 84 -19.44 -1.68 -8.61
C MET A 84 -18.36 -1.39 -9.69
N MET A 85 -17.34 -2.24 -9.81
CA MET A 85 -16.28 -2.08 -10.82
C MET A 85 -16.75 -2.41 -12.24
N LEU A 86 -17.65 -3.39 -12.39
CA LEU A 86 -18.22 -3.81 -13.68
C LEU A 86 -19.43 -2.96 -14.10
N MET A 87 -19.87 -2.00 -13.27
CA MET A 87 -21.06 -1.16 -13.47
C MET A 87 -22.37 -1.95 -13.68
N LYS A 88 -22.42 -3.22 -13.27
CA LYS A 88 -23.58 -4.11 -13.43
C LYS A 88 -24.57 -3.91 -12.29
N LYS A 89 -25.87 -4.15 -12.52
CA LYS A 89 -26.87 -4.25 -11.44
C LYS A 89 -26.92 -5.68 -10.91
N GLU A 90 -27.08 -5.82 -9.60
CA GLU A 90 -27.37 -7.12 -8.99
C GLU A 90 -28.87 -7.42 -9.21
N GLU A 91 -29.21 -8.67 -9.51
CA GLU A 91 -30.60 -9.08 -9.62
C GLU A 91 -31.12 -9.37 -8.20
N PRO A 92 -32.20 -8.72 -7.76
CA PRO A 92 -32.67 -8.87 -6.39
C PRO A 92 -33.24 -10.27 -6.16
N VAL A 93 -32.96 -10.84 -4.99
CA VAL A 93 -33.60 -12.07 -4.52
C VAL A 93 -35.06 -11.77 -4.20
N GLU A 94 -35.97 -12.68 -4.56
CA GLU A 94 -37.41 -12.54 -4.37
C GLU A 94 -37.73 -12.19 -2.89
N ASN A 95 -38.51 -11.12 -2.67
CA ASN A 95 -38.89 -10.53 -1.37
C ASN A 95 -37.79 -9.78 -0.57
N CYS A 96 -36.66 -9.43 -1.20
CA CYS A 96 -35.59 -8.65 -0.57
C CYS A 96 -35.46 -7.23 -1.17
N LEU A 97 -34.79 -6.33 -0.45
CA LEU A 97 -34.50 -4.97 -0.94
C LEU A 97 -33.44 -5.01 -2.06
N ASP A 98 -33.65 -4.21 -3.11
CA ASP A 98 -32.76 -4.07 -4.27
C ASP A 98 -31.44 -3.34 -3.92
N TYR A 99 -31.44 -2.55 -2.85
CA TYR A 99 -30.29 -1.78 -2.38
C TYR A 99 -30.11 -1.94 -0.87
N MET A 100 -28.86 -1.99 -0.43
CA MET A 100 -28.48 -2.10 0.97
C MET A 100 -28.74 -0.81 1.75
N TYR A 101 -28.68 0.35 1.07
CA TYR A 101 -28.99 1.66 1.63
C TYR A 101 -29.49 2.61 0.52
N PRO A 102 -30.24 3.68 0.84
CA PRO A 102 -30.77 4.59 -0.17
C PRO A 102 -29.64 5.28 -0.94
N ASN A 103 -29.78 5.37 -2.27
CA ASN A 103 -28.81 5.96 -3.21
C ASN A 103 -27.45 5.25 -3.33
N GLU A 104 -27.38 3.95 -3.01
CA GLU A 104 -26.16 3.13 -3.17
C GLU A 104 -25.55 3.25 -4.56
N ARG A 105 -26.37 3.09 -5.61
CA ARG A 105 -25.95 3.21 -7.01
C ARG A 105 -25.24 4.54 -7.31
N MET A 106 -25.75 5.65 -6.78
CA MET A 106 -25.18 6.98 -7.04
C MET A 106 -23.83 7.12 -6.36
N ILE A 107 -23.71 6.65 -5.11
CA ILE A 107 -22.47 6.69 -4.34
C ILE A 107 -21.41 5.80 -5.00
N GLU A 108 -21.76 4.58 -5.40
CA GLU A 108 -20.85 3.66 -6.11
C GLU A 108 -20.28 4.27 -7.39
N PHE A 109 -21.13 4.82 -8.26
CA PHE A 109 -20.65 5.47 -9.48
C PHE A 109 -19.79 6.71 -9.20
N ALA A 110 -20.15 7.52 -8.20
CA ALA A 110 -19.36 8.67 -7.81
C ALA A 110 -17.97 8.25 -7.30
N LEU A 111 -17.90 7.23 -6.45
CA LEU A 111 -16.63 6.72 -5.89
C LEU A 111 -15.74 6.14 -6.99
N VAL A 112 -16.29 5.35 -7.91
CA VAL A 112 -15.54 4.81 -9.06
C VAL A 112 -15.07 5.94 -9.98
N GLY A 113 -15.94 6.92 -10.28
CA GLY A 113 -15.57 8.07 -11.10
C GLY A 113 -14.41 8.87 -10.49
N ILE A 114 -14.46 9.13 -9.18
CA ILE A 114 -13.37 9.78 -8.45
C ILE A 114 -12.10 8.92 -8.54
N ALA A 115 -12.18 7.61 -8.26
CA ALA A 115 -11.03 6.71 -8.32
C ALA A 115 -10.36 6.71 -9.70
N PHE A 116 -11.13 6.61 -10.79
CA PHE A 116 -10.57 6.67 -12.14
C PHE A 116 -9.95 8.04 -12.47
N SER A 117 -10.53 9.13 -11.98
CA SER A 117 -9.97 10.48 -12.19
C SER A 117 -8.62 10.70 -11.49
N THR A 118 -8.34 9.97 -10.41
CA THR A 118 -7.04 10.05 -9.71
C THR A 118 -5.88 9.42 -10.49
N ILE A 119 -6.14 8.46 -11.38
CA ILE A 119 -5.10 7.76 -12.15
C ILE A 119 -4.37 8.73 -13.11
N PRO A 120 -5.07 9.52 -13.95
CA PRO A 120 -4.43 10.55 -14.77
C PRO A 120 -3.67 11.60 -13.94
N ILE A 121 -4.21 11.98 -12.77
CA ILE A 121 -3.58 12.97 -11.89
C ILE A 121 -2.24 12.45 -11.36
N LEU A 122 -2.17 11.18 -10.95
CA LEU A 122 -0.94 10.57 -10.46
C LEU A 122 0.12 10.44 -11.58
N LEU A 123 -0.32 10.03 -12.78
CA LEU A 123 0.55 9.83 -13.93
C LEU A 123 1.18 11.15 -14.42
N ALA A 124 0.34 12.16 -14.64
CA ALA A 124 0.73 13.40 -15.30
C ALA A 124 1.09 14.53 -14.33
N GLY A 125 0.63 14.46 -13.07
CA GLY A 125 0.78 15.54 -12.09
C GLY A 125 2.23 15.93 -11.82
N LYS A 126 3.06 14.94 -11.46
CA LYS A 126 4.48 15.16 -11.16
C LYS A 126 5.32 15.58 -12.38
N PRO A 127 5.27 14.90 -13.55
CA PRO A 127 6.04 15.31 -14.72
C PRO A 127 5.64 16.70 -15.23
N ILE A 128 4.34 17.03 -15.26
CA ILE A 128 3.88 18.36 -15.69
C ILE A 128 4.33 19.45 -14.72
N TYR A 129 4.27 19.19 -13.40
CA TYR A 129 4.73 20.14 -12.40
C TYR A 129 6.24 20.42 -12.54
N LEU A 130 7.05 19.37 -12.73
CA LEU A 130 8.49 19.51 -12.87
C LEU A 130 8.86 20.24 -14.18
N MET A 131 8.18 19.91 -15.29
CA MET A 131 8.36 20.59 -16.58
C MET A 131 8.02 22.08 -16.51
N ARG A 132 6.90 22.43 -15.87
CA ARG A 132 6.51 23.84 -15.67
C ARG A 132 7.51 24.59 -14.79
N ARG A 133 8.10 23.92 -13.79
CA ARG A 133 9.11 24.52 -12.93
C ARG A 133 10.44 24.72 -13.66
N ARG A 134 10.91 23.73 -14.44
CA ARG A 134 12.12 23.84 -15.26
C ARG A 134 12.04 24.98 -16.27
N ARG A 135 10.95 25.02 -17.06
CA ARG A 135 10.70 26.11 -18.02
C ARG A 135 10.69 27.50 -17.38
N LYS A 136 10.17 27.64 -16.16
CA LYS A 136 10.24 28.93 -15.43
C LYS A 136 11.67 29.30 -15.04
N MET A 137 12.44 28.35 -14.51
CA MET A 137 13.84 28.58 -14.13
C MET A 137 14.72 28.88 -15.35
N GLU A 138 14.49 28.21 -16.48
CA GLU A 138 15.15 28.51 -17.75
C GLU A 138 14.81 29.91 -18.26
N GLN A 139 13.54 30.31 -18.22
CA GLN A 139 13.12 31.66 -18.60
C GLN A 139 13.74 32.73 -17.70
N GLU A 140 13.87 32.48 -16.40
CA GLU A 140 14.57 33.37 -15.47
C GLU A 140 16.07 33.42 -15.77
N ARG A 141 16.72 32.26 -15.97
CA ARG A 141 18.14 32.17 -16.33
C ARG A 141 18.45 32.89 -17.63
N GLU A 142 17.58 32.77 -18.64
CA GLU A 142 17.71 33.52 -19.90
C GLU A 142 17.57 35.02 -19.69
N ARG A 143 16.61 35.47 -18.86
CA ARG A 143 16.41 36.89 -18.58
C ARG A 143 17.63 37.48 -17.87
N ASP A 144 18.19 36.77 -16.89
CA ASP A 144 19.39 37.18 -16.17
C ASP A 144 20.61 37.17 -17.08
N PHE A 145 20.76 36.15 -17.94
CA PHE A 145 21.84 36.10 -18.93
C PHE A 145 21.74 37.25 -19.95
N LYS A 146 20.52 37.54 -20.47
CA LYS A 146 20.28 38.68 -21.36
C LYS A 146 20.57 40.01 -20.65
N ARG A 147 20.30 40.13 -19.34
CA ARG A 147 20.60 41.32 -18.55
C ARG A 147 22.11 41.50 -18.32
N MET A 148 22.82 40.43 -17.95
CA MET A 148 24.28 40.42 -17.84
C MET A 148 24.94 40.75 -19.17
N ARG A 149 24.55 40.08 -20.27
CA ARG A 149 25.08 40.35 -21.61
C ARG A 149 24.90 41.81 -22.03
N ARG A 150 23.76 42.44 -21.71
CA ARG A 150 23.56 43.88 -21.94
C ARG A 150 24.52 44.75 -21.12
N GLN A 151 24.77 44.40 -19.86
CA GLN A 151 25.73 45.12 -19.01
C GLN A 151 27.16 44.94 -19.53
N THR A 152 27.59 43.71 -19.83
CA THR A 152 28.91 43.42 -20.40
C THR A 152 29.12 44.09 -21.75
N ILE A 153 28.11 44.14 -22.64
CA ILE A 153 28.20 44.87 -23.91
C ILE A 153 28.30 46.38 -23.66
N ALA A 154 27.54 46.93 -22.72
CA ALA A 154 27.63 48.35 -22.39
C ALA A 154 29.01 48.73 -21.84
N GLU A 155 29.60 47.87 -21.02
CA GLU A 155 30.94 48.01 -20.47
C GLU A 155 32.02 47.81 -21.56
N MET A 156 31.93 46.78 -22.38
CA MET A 156 32.86 46.52 -23.48
C MET A 156 32.80 47.58 -24.59
N ARG A 157 31.63 48.20 -24.80
CA ARG A 157 31.47 49.35 -25.72
C ARG A 157 32.20 50.60 -25.21
N SER A 158 32.46 50.70 -23.92
CA SER A 158 33.32 51.76 -23.35
C SER A 158 34.82 51.54 -23.61
N THR A 159 35.24 50.32 -24.00
CA THR A 159 36.65 49.94 -24.20
C THR A 159 37.09 49.73 -25.66
N MET A 160 36.18 49.89 -26.63
CA MET A 160 36.41 49.93 -28.10
C MET A 160 36.95 48.66 -28.85
N ARG A 161 36.23 48.35 -29.95
CA ARG A 161 36.53 47.62 -31.21
C ARG A 161 36.72 46.08 -31.29
N TYR A 162 35.71 45.49 -31.94
CA TYR A 162 35.72 44.49 -33.03
C TYR A 162 36.35 43.11 -32.80
N THR A 163 35.50 42.09 -32.71
CA THR A 163 35.51 40.92 -33.62
C THR A 163 34.07 40.41 -33.75
N ASP A 164 33.60 40.40 -34.99
CA ASP A 164 32.40 39.70 -35.44
C ASP A 164 32.85 38.26 -35.74
N ASP A 165 32.51 37.32 -34.86
CA ASP A 165 32.52 35.89 -35.16
C ASP A 165 31.66 35.18 -34.12
N ASP A 166 30.46 34.73 -34.50
CA ASP A 166 29.98 33.43 -34.04
C ASP A 166 28.78 32.93 -34.87
N ASN A 167 29.03 31.97 -35.76
CA ASN A 167 28.00 31.14 -36.39
C ASN A 167 28.01 29.71 -35.82
N SER A 168 28.47 29.51 -34.57
CA SER A 168 28.52 28.20 -33.91
C SER A 168 27.35 27.88 -32.96
N GLU A 169 26.40 28.80 -32.75
CA GLU A 169 25.27 28.61 -31.82
C GLU A 169 24.28 27.51 -32.27
N THR A 170 24.10 27.30 -33.59
CA THR A 170 23.09 26.35 -34.12
C THR A 170 23.41 24.88 -33.78
N SER A 171 24.69 24.53 -33.62
CA SER A 171 25.13 23.15 -33.34
C SER A 171 25.01 22.76 -31.87
N ARG A 172 25.21 23.71 -30.94
CA ARG A 172 25.07 23.49 -29.49
C ARG A 172 23.61 23.48 -29.05
N GLN A 173 22.75 24.28 -29.68
CA GLN A 173 21.31 24.28 -29.38
C GLN A 173 20.68 22.91 -29.63
N LYS A 174 21.11 22.21 -30.70
CA LYS A 174 20.54 20.93 -31.14
C LYS A 174 20.97 19.73 -30.28
N SER A 175 22.13 19.78 -29.63
CA SER A 175 22.57 18.73 -28.67
C SER A 175 21.89 18.86 -27.32
N VAL A 176 21.62 20.09 -26.86
CA VAL A 176 20.95 20.35 -25.58
C VAL A 176 19.46 19.98 -25.63
N ASP A 177 18.77 20.28 -26.74
CA ASP A 177 17.34 19.93 -26.93
C ASP A 177 17.11 18.41 -26.87
N ASN A 178 18.07 17.62 -27.39
CA ASN A 178 18.01 16.16 -27.38
C ASN A 178 18.26 15.57 -25.98
N GLU A 179 19.15 16.16 -25.18
CA GLU A 179 19.37 15.77 -23.77
C GLU A 179 18.14 16.08 -22.91
N GLU A 180 17.49 17.22 -23.12
CA GLU A 180 16.26 17.60 -22.41
C GLU A 180 15.09 16.68 -22.77
N GLU A 181 14.92 16.31 -24.05
CA GLU A 181 13.90 15.33 -24.47
C GLU A 181 14.13 13.95 -23.82
N HIS A 182 15.39 13.50 -23.75
CA HIS A 182 15.73 12.24 -23.09
C HIS A 182 15.43 12.27 -21.59
N GLU A 183 15.85 13.31 -20.87
CA GLU A 183 15.59 13.44 -19.43
C GLU A 183 14.09 13.55 -19.13
N MET A 184 13.34 14.25 -19.99
CA MET A 184 11.88 14.33 -19.90
C MET A 184 11.24 12.94 -20.08
N SER A 185 11.69 12.17 -21.07
CA SER A 185 11.17 10.82 -21.32
C SER A 185 11.39 9.88 -20.13
N GLU A 186 12.54 9.96 -19.46
CA GLU A 186 12.84 9.18 -18.26
C GLU A 186 11.91 9.51 -17.09
N ILE A 187 11.61 10.80 -16.88
CA ILE A 187 10.68 11.24 -15.83
C ILE A 187 9.27 10.69 -16.09
N TRP A 188 8.81 10.69 -17.35
CA TRP A 188 7.52 10.13 -17.73
C TRP A 188 7.47 8.61 -17.52
N ILE A 189 8.52 7.89 -17.92
CA ILE A 189 8.62 6.44 -17.72
C ILE A 189 8.58 6.10 -16.22
N HIS A 190 9.39 6.78 -15.40
CA HIS A 190 9.43 6.54 -13.96
C HIS A 190 8.07 6.87 -13.29
N SER A 191 7.41 7.96 -13.71
CA SER A 191 6.06 8.30 -13.23
C SER A 191 5.02 7.24 -13.65
N GLY A 192 5.15 6.71 -14.86
CA GLY A 192 4.33 5.61 -15.38
C GLY A 192 4.46 4.33 -14.56
N ILE A 193 5.70 3.89 -14.29
CA ILE A 193 5.98 2.71 -13.46
C ILE A 193 5.39 2.90 -12.07
N HIS A 194 5.64 4.05 -11.43
CA HIS A 194 5.10 4.36 -10.11
C HIS A 194 3.56 4.32 -10.08
N THR A 195 2.91 4.79 -11.15
CA THR A 195 1.44 4.76 -11.25
C THR A 195 0.91 3.34 -11.36
N ILE A 196 1.50 2.52 -12.23
CA ILE A 196 1.12 1.12 -12.41
C ILE A 196 1.35 0.33 -11.12
N GLU A 197 2.52 0.50 -10.50
CA GLU A 197 2.87 -0.14 -9.23
C GLU A 197 1.91 0.27 -8.12
N THR A 198 1.54 1.55 -8.05
CA THR A 198 0.60 2.05 -7.04
C THR A 198 -0.79 1.44 -7.20
N VAL A 199 -1.33 1.42 -8.42
CA VAL A 199 -2.68 0.90 -8.71
C VAL A 199 -2.70 -0.63 -8.55
N LEU A 200 -1.81 -1.37 -9.20
CA LEU A 200 -1.76 -2.83 -9.10
C LEU A 200 -1.35 -3.30 -7.70
N GLY A 201 -0.39 -2.60 -7.09
CA GLY A 201 0.07 -2.87 -5.73
C GLY A 201 -1.02 -2.66 -4.69
N SER A 202 -1.90 -1.66 -4.85
CA SER A 202 -3.03 -1.46 -3.93
C SER A 202 -3.97 -2.67 -3.84
N VAL A 203 -4.31 -3.26 -4.99
CA VAL A 203 -5.17 -4.45 -5.10
C VAL A 203 -4.42 -5.68 -4.58
N SER A 204 -3.19 -5.87 -5.02
CA SER A 204 -2.35 -7.01 -4.67
C SER A 204 -2.04 -7.07 -3.17
N HIS A 205 -1.67 -5.94 -2.56
CA HIS A 205 -1.39 -5.88 -1.12
C HIS A 205 -2.65 -6.15 -0.31
N THR A 206 -3.81 -5.58 -0.68
CA THR A 206 -5.08 -5.86 0.02
C THR A 206 -5.44 -7.34 -0.03
N ALA A 207 -5.23 -8.02 -1.16
CA ALA A 207 -5.43 -9.46 -1.29
C ALA A 207 -4.41 -10.27 -0.47
N SER A 208 -3.13 -9.84 -0.42
CA SER A 208 -2.06 -10.49 0.36
C SER A 208 -2.40 -10.59 1.86
N TYR A 209 -3.18 -9.65 2.41
CA TYR A 209 -3.65 -9.69 3.80
C TYR A 209 -4.58 -10.86 4.12
N LEU A 210 -5.19 -11.52 3.12
CA LEU A 210 -5.93 -12.77 3.33
C LEU A 210 -5.08 -13.88 3.96
N ARG A 211 -3.74 -13.76 3.86
CA ARG A 211 -2.80 -14.65 4.54
C ARG A 211 -3.01 -14.68 6.06
N LEU A 212 -3.31 -13.55 6.70
CA LEU A 212 -3.58 -13.51 8.14
C LEU A 212 -4.75 -14.42 8.51
N TRP A 213 -5.78 -14.44 7.67
CA TRP A 213 -6.91 -15.35 7.85
C TRP A 213 -6.52 -16.80 7.57
N ALA A 214 -5.84 -17.08 6.45
CA ALA A 214 -5.46 -18.44 6.08
C ALA A 214 -4.59 -19.11 7.14
N LEU A 215 -3.60 -18.37 7.67
CA LEU A 215 -2.72 -18.89 8.71
C LEU A 215 -3.45 -19.08 10.04
N SER A 216 -4.32 -18.14 10.42
CA SER A 216 -5.15 -18.30 11.62
C SER A 216 -6.09 -19.51 11.52
N LEU A 217 -6.63 -19.79 10.33
CA LEU A 217 -7.46 -20.98 10.09
C LEU A 217 -6.63 -22.27 10.16
N ALA A 218 -5.45 -22.29 9.55
CA ALA A 218 -4.56 -23.44 9.59
C ALA A 218 -4.16 -23.80 11.02
N HIS A 219 -3.76 -22.81 11.83
CA HIS A 219 -3.40 -23.01 13.23
C HIS A 219 -4.59 -23.54 14.06
N ASP A 220 -5.79 -23.01 13.85
CA ASP A 220 -7.01 -23.47 14.52
C ASP A 220 -7.32 -24.94 14.16
N GLN A 221 -7.26 -25.29 12.87
CA GLN A 221 -7.51 -26.66 12.41
C GLN A 221 -6.44 -27.65 12.89
N LEU A 222 -5.16 -27.28 12.87
CA LEU A 222 -4.09 -28.15 13.36
C LEU A 222 -4.18 -28.34 14.88
N SER A 223 -4.55 -27.31 15.64
CA SER A 223 -4.78 -27.43 17.08
C SER A 223 -5.92 -28.37 17.41
N ASP A 224 -7.04 -28.26 16.70
CA ASP A 224 -8.22 -29.12 16.88
C ASP A 224 -7.91 -30.59 16.54
N VAL A 225 -7.20 -30.84 15.43
CA VAL A 225 -6.78 -32.19 15.04
C VAL A 225 -5.82 -32.80 16.07
N LEU A 226 -4.86 -32.02 16.58
CA LEU A 226 -3.90 -32.49 17.59
C LEU A 226 -4.63 -32.84 18.90
N TRP A 227 -5.62 -32.03 19.30
CA TRP A 227 -6.48 -32.31 20.45
C TRP A 227 -7.30 -33.60 20.28
N HIS A 228 -7.98 -33.75 19.15
CA HIS A 228 -8.83 -34.90 18.89
C HIS A 228 -8.06 -36.20 18.67
N MET A 229 -6.90 -36.16 18.01
CA MET A 229 -6.13 -37.36 17.69
C MET A 229 -5.24 -37.85 18.85
N VAL A 230 -4.72 -36.96 19.69
CA VAL A 230 -3.80 -37.34 20.78
C VAL A 230 -4.52 -37.38 22.12
N LEU A 231 -5.11 -36.25 22.54
CA LEU A 231 -5.63 -36.11 23.89
C LEU A 231 -6.99 -36.80 24.07
N THR A 232 -7.90 -36.61 23.13
CA THR A 232 -9.25 -37.22 23.19
C THR A 232 -9.18 -38.76 23.14
N LYS A 233 -8.30 -39.33 22.31
CA LYS A 233 -8.04 -40.79 22.30
C LYS A 233 -7.37 -41.26 23.59
N GLY A 234 -6.47 -40.46 24.16
CA GLY A 234 -5.86 -40.73 25.47
C GLY A 234 -6.90 -40.81 26.60
N PHE A 235 -7.93 -39.95 26.55
CA PHE A 235 -9.05 -39.94 27.49
C PHE A 235 -10.07 -41.07 27.27
N ALA A 236 -10.27 -41.50 26.02
CA ALA A 236 -11.28 -42.52 25.68
C ALA A 236 -10.90 -43.95 26.09
N ASN A 237 -9.73 -44.16 26.73
CA ASN A 237 -9.30 -45.47 27.18
C ASN A 237 -10.16 -45.98 28.35
N THR A 238 -11.01 -46.98 28.12
CA THR A 238 -11.82 -47.68 29.12
C THR A 238 -11.01 -48.72 29.91
N LEU A 239 -9.79 -48.37 30.33
CA LEU A 239 -8.93 -49.25 31.12
C LEU A 239 -9.20 -49.04 32.64
N PRO A 240 -8.90 -50.04 33.50
CA PRO A 240 -8.98 -49.88 34.95
C PRO A 240 -8.15 -48.68 35.41
N LEU A 241 -8.61 -47.96 36.44
CA LEU A 241 -8.01 -46.70 36.93
C LEU A 241 -6.48 -46.78 37.11
N TYR A 242 -5.98 -47.94 37.56
CA TYR A 242 -4.55 -48.20 37.80
C TYR A 242 -3.69 -48.14 36.51
N TYR A 243 -4.21 -48.62 35.37
CA TYR A 243 -3.52 -48.57 34.08
C TYR A 243 -3.91 -47.35 33.24
N GLY A 244 -5.08 -46.75 33.49
CA GLY A 244 -5.54 -45.55 32.79
C GLY A 244 -4.73 -44.30 33.13
N VAL A 245 -4.36 -44.10 34.40
CA VAL A 245 -3.65 -42.89 34.84
C VAL A 245 -2.24 -42.74 34.21
N PRO A 246 -1.39 -43.78 34.17
CA PRO A 246 -0.08 -43.68 33.50
C PRO A 246 -0.18 -43.44 32.00
N VAL A 247 -1.16 -44.06 31.32
CA VAL A 247 -1.38 -43.89 29.88
C VAL A 247 -1.87 -42.48 29.57
N LEU A 248 -2.77 -41.93 30.40
CA LEU A 248 -3.21 -40.55 30.27
C LEU A 248 -2.07 -39.55 30.48
N MET A 249 -1.23 -39.78 31.49
CA MET A 249 -0.04 -38.97 31.76
C MET A 249 0.90 -38.96 30.54
N ALA A 250 1.18 -40.14 29.97
CA ALA A 250 2.01 -40.26 28.78
C ALA A 250 1.38 -39.58 27.55
N ALA A 251 0.07 -39.72 27.34
CA ALA A 251 -0.66 -39.06 26.27
C ALA A 251 -0.64 -37.52 26.41
N PHE A 252 -0.75 -37.02 27.64
CA PHE A 252 -0.62 -35.59 27.94
C PHE A 252 0.78 -35.06 27.66
N PHE A 253 1.83 -35.77 28.07
CA PHE A 253 3.21 -35.40 27.75
C PHE A 253 3.47 -35.40 26.23
N ALA A 254 2.98 -36.41 25.51
CA ALA A 254 3.09 -36.46 24.06
C ALA A 254 2.35 -35.29 23.39
N TRP A 255 1.12 -34.99 23.82
CA TRP A 255 0.34 -33.84 23.36
C TRP A 255 1.07 -32.51 23.62
N ALA A 256 1.63 -32.33 24.82
CA ALA A 256 2.33 -31.11 25.21
C ALA A 256 3.60 -30.88 24.38
N ILE A 257 4.41 -31.92 24.16
CA ILE A 257 5.63 -31.83 23.34
C ILE A 257 5.28 -31.49 21.89
N LEU A 258 4.27 -32.16 21.31
CA LEU A 258 3.84 -31.88 19.94
C LEU A 258 3.26 -30.46 19.78
N THR A 259 2.52 -29.99 20.78
CA THR A 259 1.99 -28.62 20.80
C THR A 259 3.12 -27.59 20.80
N VAL A 260 4.13 -27.76 21.65
CA VAL A 260 5.27 -26.83 21.71
C VAL A 260 6.11 -26.89 20.43
N ALA A 261 6.43 -28.09 19.93
CA ALA A 261 7.29 -28.24 18.77
C ALA A 261 6.62 -27.77 17.47
N ILE A 262 5.37 -28.17 17.22
CA ILE A 262 4.69 -27.92 15.95
C ILE A 262 3.93 -26.59 16.00
N LEU A 263 3.00 -26.42 16.94
CA LEU A 263 2.11 -25.25 16.96
C LEU A 263 2.85 -23.98 17.42
N VAL A 264 3.73 -24.07 18.43
CA VAL A 264 4.43 -22.89 18.93
C VAL A 264 5.68 -22.57 18.12
N MET A 265 6.59 -23.52 17.92
CA MET A 265 7.86 -23.22 17.24
C MET A 265 7.71 -23.13 15.72
N MET A 266 7.24 -24.20 15.06
CA MET A 266 7.21 -24.25 13.60
C MET A 266 6.17 -23.29 13.00
N GLU A 267 4.92 -23.35 13.48
CA GLU A 267 3.89 -22.44 12.99
C GLU A 267 4.09 -21.00 13.47
N GLY A 268 4.57 -20.79 14.71
CA GLY A 268 4.89 -19.46 15.21
C GLY A 268 5.98 -18.77 14.38
N LEU A 269 7.02 -19.50 13.95
CA LEU A 269 8.05 -18.96 13.05
C LEU A 269 7.47 -18.63 11.66
N SER A 270 6.62 -19.50 11.11
CA SER A 270 5.92 -19.24 9.84
C SER A 270 5.06 -17.98 9.92
N ALA A 271 4.30 -17.82 11.00
CA ALA A 271 3.52 -16.62 11.29
C ALA A 271 4.39 -15.38 11.36
N PHE A 272 5.49 -15.46 12.11
CA PHE A 272 6.44 -14.36 12.22
C PHE A 272 6.98 -13.92 10.85
N LEU A 273 7.47 -14.84 10.01
CA LEU A 273 8.00 -14.51 8.68
C LEU A 273 6.93 -13.90 7.76
N HIS A 274 5.69 -14.39 7.84
CA HIS A 274 4.58 -13.81 7.10
C HIS A 274 4.22 -12.39 7.58
N THR A 275 4.27 -12.13 8.88
CA THR A 275 4.10 -10.77 9.42
C THR A 275 5.25 -9.85 9.04
N LEU A 276 6.49 -10.34 9.02
CA LEU A 276 7.66 -9.57 8.59
C LEU A 276 7.51 -9.16 7.13
N ARG A 277 7.09 -10.09 6.26
CA ARG A 277 6.78 -9.77 4.86
C ARG A 277 5.75 -8.66 4.75
N LEU A 278 4.62 -8.77 5.47
CA LEU A 278 3.57 -7.74 5.50
C LEU A 278 4.12 -6.36 5.88
N HIS A 279 5.10 -6.30 6.79
CA HIS A 279 5.73 -5.04 7.15
C HIS A 279 6.70 -4.54 6.07
N TRP A 280 7.50 -5.42 5.48
CA TRP A 280 8.54 -5.01 4.53
C TRP A 280 7.97 -4.67 3.15
N VAL A 281 7.10 -5.52 2.60
CA VAL A 281 6.59 -5.33 1.24
C VAL A 281 5.34 -4.45 1.25
N GLU A 282 4.37 -4.71 2.12
CA GLU A 282 3.09 -4.01 2.08
C GLU A 282 3.09 -2.66 2.83
N PHE A 283 3.79 -2.56 3.99
CA PHE A 283 3.83 -1.34 4.79
C PHE A 283 4.97 -0.39 4.43
N GLN A 284 6.23 -0.86 4.39
CA GLN A 284 7.39 0.00 4.13
C GLN A 284 7.42 0.56 2.70
N SER A 285 6.91 -0.18 1.70
CA SER A 285 6.84 0.29 0.31
C SER A 285 6.07 1.61 0.13
N LYS A 286 5.25 2.01 1.12
CA LYS A 286 4.44 3.24 1.04
C LYS A 286 5.19 4.51 1.43
N PHE A 287 6.20 4.43 2.28
CA PHE A 287 6.89 5.62 2.81
C PHE A 287 8.41 5.53 2.80
N PHE A 288 8.98 4.32 2.73
CA PHE A 288 10.42 4.10 2.86
C PHE A 288 11.09 4.13 1.49
N GLY A 289 11.88 5.17 1.22
CA GLY A 289 12.60 5.35 -0.05
C GLY A 289 13.98 4.68 -0.12
N GLY A 290 14.47 4.07 0.96
CA GLY A 290 15.67 3.22 0.95
C GLY A 290 17.04 3.87 0.71
N ALA A 291 17.13 5.18 0.49
CA ALA A 291 18.37 5.87 0.08
C ALA A 291 19.26 6.38 1.25
N GLY A 292 19.30 5.69 2.39
CA GLY A 292 20.05 6.12 3.57
C GLY A 292 21.36 5.36 3.76
N GLU A 293 22.41 6.06 4.19
CA GLU A 293 23.66 5.45 4.65
C GLU A 293 23.59 5.17 6.15
N SER A 294 24.08 3.99 6.56
CA SER A 294 24.11 3.64 7.99
C SER A 294 25.14 4.50 8.70
N PHE A 295 24.70 5.26 9.71
CA PHE A 295 25.60 6.09 10.50
C PHE A 295 26.52 5.20 11.33
N LYS A 296 27.78 5.11 10.89
CA LYS A 296 28.87 4.48 11.65
C LYS A 296 29.67 5.58 12.32
N ALA A 297 29.40 5.81 13.60
CA ALA A 297 30.24 6.66 14.43
C ALA A 297 31.66 6.06 14.53
N PHE A 298 32.67 6.93 14.59
CA PHE A 298 34.01 6.49 14.92
C PHE A 298 34.03 6.03 16.39
N SER A 299 34.06 4.72 16.61
CA SER A 299 34.21 4.11 17.92
C SER A 299 35.48 3.28 17.97
N PHE A 300 36.28 3.42 19.02
CA PHE A 300 37.37 2.50 19.27
C PHE A 300 36.79 1.09 19.51
N PRO A 301 37.32 0.03 18.86
CA PRO A 301 36.94 -1.32 19.19
C PRO A 301 37.30 -1.59 20.67
N PRO A 302 36.44 -2.26 21.44
CA PRO A 302 36.74 -2.58 22.83
C PRO A 302 38.04 -3.39 22.90
N SER A 303 39.07 -2.82 23.52
CA SER A 303 40.36 -3.48 23.69
C SER A 303 40.18 -4.64 24.66
N ASN A 304 40.29 -5.87 24.16
CA ASN A 304 40.26 -7.08 25.00
C ASN A 304 41.58 -7.31 25.76
N GLN A 305 42.49 -6.32 25.77
CA GLN A 305 43.71 -6.33 26.58
C GLN A 305 43.46 -5.48 27.84
N ARG A 306 43.22 -6.17 28.96
CA ARG A 306 43.46 -5.63 30.29
C ARG A 306 44.98 -5.42 30.43
N SER A 307 45.42 -4.17 30.54
CA SER A 307 46.72 -3.83 31.14
C SER A 307 46.68 -4.11 32.64
#